data_AF-A0A482XK04-F1
#
_entry.id   AF-A0A482XK04-F1
#
_cell.length_a   1.000
_cell.length_b   1.000
_cell.length_c   1.000
_cell.angle_alpha   90.00
_cell.angle_beta   90.00
_cell.angle_gamma   90.00
#
_symmetry.space_group_name_H-M   'P 1'
#
loop_
_entity.id
_entity.type
_entity.pdbx_description
1 polymer ?
#
loop_
_entity_poly.entity_id
_entity_poly.type
_entity_poly.pdbx_seq_one_letter_code
_entity_poly.pdbx_strand_id
1 'polypeptide(L)'
;MGAKYQRPSSYKGIKTNYYTANLGDMSKNPEEKCFCPTPTTCHKKGIFDITKCTGAPIWLSLPHFYETDPFYLSQVEGLSPEMEKHQIFVEFEPFTGTPLAARKRMQFNIPIHKIKKIELMRDLPDALIPIFWIEESAGYHKLS
;
A
#
# COMPACT_ATOMS: atom_id res chain seq x y z
N MET A 1 -0.27 -8.74 -7.93
CA MET A 1 0.26 -8.28 -6.63
C MET A 1 1.36 -9.21 -6.12
N GLY A 2 2.56 -8.71 -5.84
CA GLY A 2 3.72 -9.50 -5.42
C GLY A 2 5.04 -8.70 -5.45
N ALA A 3 6.06 -9.16 -4.73
CA ALA A 3 7.37 -8.51 -4.70
C ALA A 3 8.11 -8.75 -6.03
N LYS A 4 8.63 -7.69 -6.64
CA LYS A 4 9.36 -7.72 -7.91
C LYS A 4 10.83 -7.40 -7.69
N TYR A 5 11.69 -8.20 -8.32
CA TYR A 5 13.13 -7.98 -8.30
C TYR A 5 13.46 -6.62 -8.93
N GLN A 6 14.36 -5.89 -8.30
CA GLN A 6 14.85 -4.60 -8.79
C GLN A 6 16.32 -4.67 -9.16
N ARG A 7 17.17 -5.15 -8.23
CA ARG A 7 18.63 -5.11 -8.40
C ARG A 7 19.35 -6.02 -7.40
N PRO A 8 20.63 -6.35 -7.63
CA PRO A 8 21.50 -6.87 -6.59
C PRO A 8 21.71 -5.82 -5.49
N SER A 9 21.99 -6.26 -4.28
CA SER A 9 22.24 -5.44 -3.11
C SER A 9 23.20 -6.12 -2.13
N SER A 10 23.52 -5.44 -1.05
CA SER A 10 24.25 -6.05 0.07
C SER A 10 23.71 -5.52 1.40
N TYR A 11 23.46 -6.44 2.32
CA TYR A 11 23.08 -6.12 3.69
C TYR A 11 24.16 -6.61 4.65
N LYS A 12 24.84 -5.68 5.32
CA LYS A 12 25.92 -5.97 6.29
C LYS A 12 27.00 -6.93 5.74
N GLY A 13 27.38 -6.75 4.48
CA GLY A 13 28.40 -7.57 3.81
C GLY A 13 27.89 -8.89 3.23
N ILE A 14 26.63 -9.26 3.47
CA ILE A 14 25.99 -10.43 2.84
C ILE A 14 25.37 -9.97 1.52
N LYS A 15 25.55 -10.77 0.44
CA LYS A 15 24.94 -10.49 -0.86
C LYS A 15 23.44 -10.74 -0.79
N THR A 16 22.66 -9.80 -1.30
CA THR A 16 21.19 -9.90 -1.33
C THR A 16 20.65 -9.48 -2.69
N ASN A 17 19.39 -9.82 -2.96
CA ASN A 17 18.61 -9.29 -4.07
C ASN A 17 17.54 -8.36 -3.49
N TYR A 18 17.42 -7.15 -4.04
CA TYR A 18 16.47 -6.13 -3.63
C TYR A 18 15.15 -6.30 -4.38
N TYR A 19 14.05 -6.38 -3.65
CA TYR A 19 12.71 -6.48 -4.20
C TYR A 19 11.85 -5.35 -3.65
N THR A 20 10.93 -4.85 -4.47
CA THR A 20 9.89 -3.91 -4.05
C THR A 20 8.50 -4.47 -4.35
N ALA A 21 7.50 -3.99 -3.63
CA ALA A 21 6.11 -4.40 -3.84
C ALA A 21 5.18 -3.18 -3.83
N ASN A 22 4.04 -3.31 -4.50
CA ASN A 22 2.96 -2.34 -4.50
C ASN A 22 1.59 -3.04 -4.48
N LEU A 23 0.53 -2.25 -4.43
CA LEU A 23 -0.84 -2.75 -4.33
C LEU A 23 -1.53 -2.93 -5.69
N GLY A 24 -0.79 -2.88 -6.80
CA GLY A 24 -1.30 -3.19 -8.14
C GLY A 24 -2.21 -2.13 -8.77
N ASP A 25 -2.79 -2.49 -9.91
CA ASP A 25 -3.75 -1.69 -10.67
C ASP A 25 -4.88 -2.58 -11.22
N MET A 26 -5.80 -2.95 -10.35
CA MET A 26 -7.00 -3.75 -10.67
C MET A 26 -7.91 -3.09 -11.73
N SER A 27 -7.79 -1.77 -11.92
CA SER A 27 -8.58 -1.06 -12.93
C SER A 27 -8.11 -1.39 -14.34
N LYS A 28 -6.81 -1.64 -14.54
CA LYS A 28 -6.19 -1.91 -15.84
C LYS A 28 -5.69 -3.34 -16.02
N ASN A 29 -5.28 -4.03 -14.96
CA ASN A 29 -4.71 -5.38 -15.03
C ASN A 29 -5.82 -6.45 -14.99
N PRO A 30 -6.01 -7.27 -16.05
CA PRO A 30 -7.01 -8.34 -16.07
C PRO A 30 -6.83 -9.39 -14.97
N GLU A 31 -5.58 -9.70 -14.60
CA GLU A 31 -5.29 -10.69 -13.55
C GLU A 31 -5.67 -10.21 -12.14
N GLU A 32 -5.82 -8.89 -11.96
CA GLU A 32 -6.17 -8.27 -10.68
C GLU A 32 -7.65 -7.90 -10.58
N LYS A 33 -8.47 -8.22 -11.60
CA LYS A 33 -9.91 -7.92 -11.63
C LYS A 33 -10.69 -8.57 -10.50
N CYS A 34 -10.23 -9.72 -10.01
CA CYS A 34 -10.86 -10.42 -8.89
C CYS A 34 -10.82 -9.64 -7.58
N PHE A 35 -9.93 -8.65 -7.44
CA PHE A 35 -9.86 -7.79 -6.26
C PHE A 35 -10.88 -6.65 -6.29
N CYS A 36 -11.55 -6.40 -7.43
CA CYS A 36 -12.48 -5.29 -7.56
C CYS A 36 -13.71 -5.49 -6.65
N PRO A 37 -14.27 -4.41 -6.05
CA PRO A 37 -15.45 -4.51 -5.19
C PRO A 37 -16.64 -5.18 -5.85
N THR A 38 -16.83 -4.95 -7.16
CA THR A 38 -17.87 -5.58 -7.97
C THR A 38 -17.29 -6.05 -9.32
N PRO A 39 -18.03 -6.87 -10.10
CA PRO A 39 -17.58 -7.30 -11.43
C PRO A 39 -17.35 -6.17 -12.43
N THR A 40 -17.97 -4.99 -12.22
CA THR A 40 -17.94 -3.88 -13.16
C THR A 40 -17.27 -2.63 -12.61
N THR A 41 -17.06 -2.53 -11.28
CA THR A 41 -16.46 -1.38 -10.62
C THR A 41 -15.21 -1.75 -9.85
N CYS A 42 -14.13 -1.04 -10.13
CA CYS A 42 -12.80 -1.25 -9.58
C CYS A 42 -12.30 0.05 -8.96
N HIS A 43 -11.52 -0.04 -7.88
CA HIS A 43 -10.76 1.10 -7.39
C HIS A 43 -9.62 1.41 -8.37
N LYS A 44 -9.18 2.67 -8.36
CA LYS A 44 -8.00 3.09 -9.14
C LYS A 44 -6.72 2.51 -8.54
N LYS A 45 -5.63 2.54 -9.32
CA LYS A 45 -4.29 2.03 -8.96
C LYS A 45 -3.90 2.35 -7.51
N GLY A 46 -3.30 1.36 -6.84
CA GLY A 46 -2.67 1.52 -5.53
C GLY A 46 -3.62 1.43 -4.34
N ILE A 47 -4.90 1.13 -4.56
CA ILE A 47 -5.90 0.95 -3.50
C ILE A 47 -6.32 -0.52 -3.41
N PHE A 48 -6.39 -1.03 -2.18
CA PHE A 48 -6.85 -2.38 -1.89
C PHE A 48 -7.94 -2.38 -0.82
N ASP A 49 -9.15 -2.83 -1.18
CA ASP A 49 -10.31 -2.81 -0.29
C ASP A 49 -10.33 -4.06 0.61
N ILE A 50 -10.22 -3.85 1.92
CA ILE A 50 -10.27 -4.94 2.92
C ILE A 50 -11.57 -4.93 3.73
N THR A 51 -12.63 -4.31 3.21
CA THR A 51 -13.93 -4.24 3.90
C THR A 51 -14.47 -5.63 4.23
N LYS A 52 -14.34 -6.59 3.30
CA LYS A 52 -14.76 -7.98 3.51
C LYS A 52 -13.94 -8.71 4.58
N CYS A 53 -12.71 -8.26 4.85
CA CYS A 53 -11.82 -8.86 5.85
C CYS A 53 -12.07 -8.31 7.26
N THR A 54 -12.44 -7.02 7.36
CA THR A 54 -12.53 -6.30 8.63
C THR A 54 -13.96 -6.04 9.10
N GLY A 55 -14.94 -6.09 8.20
CA GLY A 55 -16.32 -5.68 8.47
C GLY A 55 -16.51 -4.15 8.55
N ALA A 56 -15.45 -3.37 8.31
CA ALA A 56 -15.45 -1.91 8.35
C ALA A 56 -14.97 -1.35 6.99
N PRO A 57 -15.36 -0.12 6.59
CA PRO A 57 -14.99 0.46 5.29
C PRO A 57 -13.52 0.91 5.30
N ILE A 58 -12.59 -0.05 5.31
CA ILE A 58 -11.16 0.20 5.39
C ILE A 58 -10.51 -0.17 4.05
N TRP A 59 -9.86 0.81 3.43
CA TRP A 59 -9.09 0.63 2.20
C TRP A 59 -7.62 0.90 2.46
N LEU A 60 -6.77 0.03 1.96
CA LEU A 60 -5.32 0.11 2.12
C LEU A 60 -4.68 0.86 0.94
N SER A 61 -3.64 1.62 1.26
CA SER A 61 -2.70 2.21 0.30
C SER A 61 -1.27 2.08 0.82
N LEU A 62 -0.27 2.51 0.05
CA LEU A 62 1.03 2.83 0.63
C LEU A 62 0.96 4.20 1.34
N PRO A 63 1.86 4.50 2.29
CA PRO A 63 1.84 5.78 3.01
C PRO A 63 1.88 6.99 2.09
N HIS A 64 1.14 8.03 2.47
CA HIS A 64 0.92 9.25 1.70
C HIS A 64 0.47 9.00 0.26
N PHE A 65 -0.27 7.91 0.03
CA PHE A 65 -0.70 7.46 -1.30
C PHE A 65 0.46 7.26 -2.29
N TYR A 66 1.64 6.85 -1.81
CA TYR A 66 2.75 6.48 -2.68
C TYR A 66 2.33 5.38 -3.69
N GLU A 67 2.79 5.50 -4.94
CA GLU A 67 2.39 4.67 -6.09
C GLU A 67 0.87 4.52 -6.35
N THR A 68 0.05 5.45 -5.88
CA THR A 68 -1.41 5.44 -6.08
C THR A 68 -1.81 6.39 -7.24
N ASP A 69 -3.00 6.22 -7.80
CA ASP A 69 -3.55 7.16 -8.79
C ASP A 69 -3.61 8.61 -8.24
N PRO A 70 -3.17 9.63 -8.99
CA PRO A 70 -3.15 11.02 -8.54
C PRO A 70 -4.50 11.56 -8.05
N PHE A 71 -5.60 10.95 -8.48
CA PHE A 71 -6.94 11.25 -7.98
C PHE A 71 -7.00 11.27 -6.44
N TYR A 72 -6.41 10.29 -5.74
CA TYR A 72 -6.49 10.24 -4.28
C TYR A 72 -5.62 11.30 -3.59
N LEU A 73 -4.50 11.70 -4.22
CA LEU A 73 -3.66 12.78 -3.69
C LEU A 73 -4.37 14.13 -3.80
N SER A 74 -5.20 14.34 -4.82
CA SER A 74 -5.96 15.58 -4.98
C SER A 74 -7.08 15.77 -3.95
N GLN A 75 -7.43 14.73 -3.18
CA GLN A 75 -8.52 14.78 -2.21
C GLN A 75 -8.09 15.24 -0.81
N VAL A 76 -6.79 15.23 -0.50
CA VAL A 76 -6.26 15.46 0.85
C VAL A 76 -4.99 16.30 0.79
N GLU A 77 -5.00 17.44 1.48
CA GLU A 77 -3.82 18.30 1.62
C GLU A 77 -2.83 17.75 2.66
N GLY A 78 -1.55 18.10 2.52
CA GLY A 78 -0.50 17.72 3.47
C GLY A 78 0.17 16.36 3.22
N LEU A 79 -0.19 15.68 2.14
CA LEU A 79 0.45 14.42 1.74
C LEU A 79 1.72 14.66 0.92
N SER A 80 2.78 13.88 1.18
CA SER A 80 4.05 13.95 0.48
C SER A 80 4.58 12.54 0.20
N PRO A 81 4.22 11.92 -0.94
CA PRO A 81 4.69 10.58 -1.28
C PRO A 81 6.19 10.60 -1.62
N GLU A 82 7.01 9.97 -0.77
CA GLU A 82 8.46 9.82 -0.98
C GLU A 82 8.84 8.35 -1.07
N MET A 83 9.58 7.95 -2.11
CA MET A 83 9.94 6.56 -2.37
C MET A 83 10.69 5.93 -1.18
N GLU A 84 11.73 6.61 -0.68
CA GLU A 84 12.60 6.14 0.39
C GLU A 84 11.84 5.92 1.70
N LYS A 85 10.82 6.75 1.95
CA LYS A 85 10.01 6.72 3.17
C LYS A 85 8.78 5.82 3.08
N HIS A 86 8.22 5.62 1.89
CA HIS A 86 6.87 5.02 1.75
C HIS A 86 6.83 3.76 0.88
N GLN A 87 7.91 3.37 0.20
CA GLN A 87 7.94 2.10 -0.53
C GLN A 87 8.00 0.88 0.38
N ILE A 88 7.47 -0.25 -0.10
CA ILE A 88 7.72 -1.57 0.48
C ILE A 88 8.99 -2.15 -0.14
N PHE A 89 9.88 -2.70 0.67
CA PHE A 89 11.01 -3.48 0.16
C PHE A 89 11.33 -4.70 1.01
N VAL A 90 11.98 -5.67 0.36
CA VAL A 90 12.58 -6.84 1.00
C VAL A 90 13.92 -7.15 0.32
N GLU A 91 14.95 -7.42 1.11
CA GLU A 91 16.25 -7.90 0.67
C GLU A 91 16.40 -9.38 1.01
N PHE A 92 16.41 -10.23 -0.01
CA PHE A 92 16.56 -11.68 0.15
C PHE A 92 18.00 -12.11 -0.10
N GLU A 93 18.54 -12.97 0.76
CA GLU A 93 19.76 -13.72 0.46
C GLU A 93 19.43 -14.74 -0.66
N PRO A 94 20.15 -14.71 -1.80
CA PRO A 94 19.73 -15.41 -3.01
C PRO A 94 19.77 -16.94 -2.91
N PHE A 95 20.61 -17.52 -2.06
CA PHE A 95 20.74 -18.98 -1.96
C PHE A 95 19.66 -19.61 -1.07
N THR A 96 19.38 -19.01 0.07
CA THR A 96 18.43 -19.52 1.08
C THR A 96 17.04 -18.92 0.97
N GLY A 97 16.90 -17.76 0.30
CA GLY A 97 15.66 -16.99 0.29
C GLY A 97 15.34 -16.28 1.61
N THR A 98 16.31 -16.20 2.54
CA THR A 98 16.10 -15.57 3.85
C THR A 98 15.98 -14.04 3.69
N PRO A 99 14.93 -13.39 4.22
CA PRO A 99 14.84 -11.93 4.25
C PRO A 99 15.82 -11.37 5.29
N LEU A 100 16.85 -10.66 4.83
CA LEU A 100 17.86 -10.05 5.71
C LEU A 100 17.49 -8.63 6.14
N ALA A 101 16.70 -7.93 5.33
CA ALA A 101 16.10 -6.65 5.67
C ALA A 101 14.76 -6.50 4.96
N ALA A 102 13.75 -6.00 5.66
CA ALA A 102 12.46 -5.72 5.09
C ALA A 102 11.82 -4.51 5.75
N ARG A 103 11.10 -3.72 4.96
CA ARG A 103 10.15 -2.73 5.47
C ARG A 103 8.85 -2.87 4.72
N LYS A 104 7.81 -3.30 5.43
CA LYS A 104 6.43 -3.33 4.95
C LYS A 104 5.73 -2.10 5.51
N ARG A 105 5.11 -1.32 4.64
CA ARG A 105 4.47 -0.05 4.98
C ARG A 105 3.08 -0.04 4.39
N MET A 106 2.08 0.24 5.23
CA MET A 106 0.68 0.24 4.82
C MET A 106 -0.04 1.41 5.49
N GLN A 107 -0.88 2.09 4.72
CA GLN A 107 -1.76 3.14 5.19
C GLN A 107 -3.20 2.67 5.19
N PHE A 108 -3.92 3.00 6.26
CA PHE A 108 -5.32 2.66 6.48
C PHE A 108 -6.15 3.90 6.22
N ASN A 109 -7.09 3.77 5.30
CA ASN A 109 -7.93 4.87 4.84
C ASN A 109 -9.41 4.50 4.98
N ILE A 110 -10.26 5.52 5.18
CA ILE A 110 -11.72 5.38 5.21
C ILE A 110 -12.32 6.20 4.07
N PRO A 111 -13.14 5.61 3.19
CA PRO A 111 -13.88 6.36 2.19
C PRO A 111 -15.04 7.11 2.88
N ILE A 112 -15.07 8.42 2.74
CA ILE A 112 -16.19 9.26 3.15
C ILE A 112 -16.99 9.67 1.92
N HIS A 113 -18.30 9.76 2.07
CA HIS A 113 -19.22 10.21 1.03
C HIS A 113 -20.47 10.81 1.67
N LYS A 114 -21.26 11.53 0.87
CA LYS A 114 -22.48 12.18 1.36
C LYS A 114 -23.54 11.16 1.78
N ILE A 115 -24.05 11.30 2.99
CA ILE A 115 -25.20 10.52 3.49
C ILE A 115 -26.27 11.49 4.00
N LYS A 116 -27.29 11.78 3.17
CA LYS A 116 -28.35 12.76 3.47
C LYS A 116 -29.02 12.56 4.83
N LYS A 117 -29.12 11.31 5.28
CA LYS A 117 -29.78 10.91 6.53
C LYS A 117 -28.92 11.12 7.78
N ILE A 118 -27.60 11.28 7.64
CA ILE A 118 -26.67 11.50 8.74
C ILE A 118 -26.21 12.94 8.68
N GLU A 119 -26.61 13.75 9.66
CA GLU A 119 -26.36 15.20 9.66
C GLU A 119 -24.88 15.54 9.49
N LEU A 120 -23.99 14.85 10.22
CA LEU A 120 -22.54 15.03 10.12
C LEU A 120 -21.97 14.74 8.71
N MET A 121 -22.62 13.85 7.96
CA MET A 121 -22.15 13.41 6.64
C MET A 121 -22.96 14.02 5.48
N ARG A 122 -23.88 14.95 5.76
CA ARG A 122 -24.80 15.47 4.74
C ARG A 122 -24.06 16.22 3.63
N ASP A 123 -23.04 16.98 4.00
CA ASP A 123 -22.34 17.92 3.12
C ASP A 123 -20.86 17.59 2.90
N LEU A 124 -20.38 16.43 3.38
CA LEU A 124 -18.99 16.01 3.20
C LEU A 124 -18.65 15.77 1.72
N PRO A 125 -17.45 16.10 1.24
CA PRO A 125 -17.01 15.69 -0.09
C PRO A 125 -16.80 14.16 -0.14
N ASP A 126 -16.84 13.61 -1.35
CA ASP A 126 -16.39 12.24 -1.58
C ASP A 126 -14.85 12.22 -1.55
N ALA A 127 -14.27 11.52 -0.58
CA ALA A 127 -12.82 11.49 -0.37
C ALA A 127 -12.37 10.19 0.28
N LEU A 128 -11.13 9.79 0.03
CA LEU A 128 -10.47 8.71 0.76
C LEU A 128 -9.56 9.30 1.84
N ILE A 129 -10.02 9.27 3.10
CA ILE A 129 -9.32 9.93 4.20
C ILE A 129 -8.31 8.97 4.83
N PRO A 130 -7.00 9.31 4.84
CA PRO A 130 -6.00 8.55 5.56
C PRO A 130 -6.16 8.74 7.06
N ILE A 131 -6.18 7.65 7.82
CA ILE A 131 -6.31 7.69 9.29
C ILE A 131 -4.94 7.57 9.95
N PHE A 132 -4.18 6.53 9.57
CA PHE A 132 -2.82 6.31 10.01
C PHE A 132 -2.09 5.38 9.04
N TRP A 133 -0.77 5.32 9.14
CA TRP A 133 0.04 4.31 8.48
C TRP A 133 0.99 3.66 9.48
N ILE A 134 1.40 2.44 9.18
CA ILE A 134 2.31 1.66 10.02
C ILE A 134 3.50 1.18 9.19
N GLU A 135 4.65 1.07 9.85
CA GLU A 135 5.82 0.36 9.35
C GLU A 135 6.06 -0.88 10.19
N GLU A 136 6.13 -2.04 9.54
CA GLU A 136 6.68 -3.26 10.10
C GLU A 136 8.06 -3.47 9.47
N SER A 137 9.10 -3.49 10.30
CA SER A 137 10.47 -3.68 9.83
C SER A 137 11.10 -4.92 10.45
N ALA A 138 11.88 -5.64 9.62
CA ALA A 138 12.68 -6.77 10.04
C ALA A 138 14.11 -6.56 9.56
N GLY A 139 15.09 -6.94 10.38
CA GLY A 139 16.50 -6.80 10.04
C GLY A 139 17.34 -7.83 10.76
N TYR A 140 18.21 -8.52 10.02
CA TYR A 140 19.15 -9.46 10.58
C TYR A 140 20.19 -8.72 11.45
N HIS A 141 20.33 -9.16 12.69
CA HIS A 141 21.37 -8.72 13.61
C HIS A 141 22.40 -9.83 13.78
N LYS A 142 23.67 -9.53 13.54
CA LYS A 142 24.76 -10.46 13.81
C LYS A 142 25.04 -10.38 15.30
N LEU A 143 24.79 -11.47 16.04
CA LEU A 143 25.25 -11.59 17.43
C LEU A 143 26.78 -11.57 17.38
N SER A 144 27.37 -10.59 18.07
CA SER A 144 28.82 -10.44 18.24
C SER A 144 29.42 -11.60 19.01
#